data_AF-A0A7W1C8B3-F1
#
_entry.id   AF-A0A7W1C8B3-F1
#
_cell.length_a   1.000
_cell.length_b   1.000
_cell.length_c   1.000
_cell.angle_alpha   90.00
_cell.angle_beta   90.00
_cell.angle_gamma   90.00
#
_symmetry.space_group_name_H-M   'P 1'
#
loop_
_entity.id
_entity.type
_entity.pdbx_description
1 polymer ?
#
loop_
_entity_poly.entity_id
_entity_poly.type
_entity_poly.pdbx_seq_one_letter_code
_entity_poly.pdbx_strand_id
1 'polypeptide(L)'
;QLVKVLGAETAGPPGSYEKGLGAERAFLAREVGLDTLSIRLADGSGVSRYNLVTARQIVRLLAYMANRDDLAAVYAAALPIAGLDGTLEDRMAGTPAEGHARAKTGSLSGVSALSGYAPAADGERLAFSIVMEFFAGPTTPVRAVQDSLVVELTKFRR
;
A
#
# COMPACT_ATOMS: atom_id res chain seq x y z
N GLN A 1 3.23 7.56 15.95
CA GLN A 1 2.87 8.93 16.35
C GLN A 1 1.63 9.43 15.61
N LEU A 2 1.57 9.34 14.28
CA LEU A 2 0.41 9.77 13.46
C LEU A 2 -0.94 9.23 13.94
N VAL A 3 -1.06 7.93 14.24
CA VAL A 3 -2.31 7.34 14.77
C VAL A 3 -2.82 8.07 16.01
N LYS A 4 -1.93 8.41 16.96
CA LYS A 4 -2.33 9.12 18.18
C LYS A 4 -2.74 10.57 17.87
N VAL A 5 -2.03 11.23 16.96
CA VAL A 5 -2.39 12.59 16.52
C VAL A 5 -3.78 12.58 15.88
N LEU A 6 -4.03 11.67 14.93
CA LEU A 6 -5.35 11.48 14.32
C LEU A 6 -6.43 11.27 15.40
N GLY A 7 -6.15 10.45 16.41
CA GLY A 7 -7.07 10.24 17.53
C GLY A 7 -7.32 11.50 18.38
N ALA A 8 -6.32 12.35 18.57
CA ALA A 8 -6.47 13.62 19.27
C ALA A 8 -7.30 14.63 18.45
N GLU A 9 -7.04 14.72 17.15
CA GLU A 9 -7.74 15.64 16.24
C GLU A 9 -9.20 15.25 16.03
N THR A 10 -9.50 13.95 15.94
CA THR A 10 -10.86 13.46 15.63
C THR A 10 -11.72 13.17 16.85
N ALA A 11 -11.11 12.85 17.99
CA ALA A 11 -11.82 12.43 19.22
C ALA A 11 -11.27 13.10 20.50
N GLY A 12 -10.59 14.23 20.35
CA GLY A 12 -10.09 15.09 21.43
C GLY A 12 -8.84 14.56 22.14
N PRO A 13 -8.05 15.44 22.78
CA PRO A 13 -6.86 15.07 23.53
C PRO A 13 -7.20 14.35 24.86
N PRO A 14 -6.28 13.52 25.41
CA PRO A 14 -5.05 13.07 24.76
C PRO A 14 -5.33 12.06 23.64
N GLY A 15 -4.43 12.04 22.65
CA GLY A 15 -4.46 11.09 21.55
C GLY A 15 -4.06 9.67 21.98
N SER A 16 -4.84 8.67 21.56
CA SER A 16 -4.59 7.26 21.87
C SER A 16 -4.63 6.39 20.62
N TYR A 17 -4.06 5.18 20.70
CA TYR A 17 -4.17 4.20 19.61
C TYR A 17 -5.62 3.79 19.36
N GLU A 18 -6.40 3.59 20.41
CA GLU A 18 -7.81 3.24 20.30
C GLU A 18 -8.60 4.29 19.51
N LYS A 19 -8.45 5.57 19.85
CA LYS A 19 -9.09 6.70 19.15
C LYS A 19 -8.63 6.77 17.69
N GLY A 20 -7.32 6.70 17.45
CA GLY A 20 -6.75 6.78 16.10
C GLY A 20 -7.16 5.65 15.18
N LEU A 21 -7.04 4.40 15.65
CA LEU A 21 -7.46 3.22 14.89
C LEU A 21 -8.99 3.20 14.70
N GLY A 22 -9.75 3.77 15.65
CA GLY A 22 -11.18 4.00 15.50
C GLY A 22 -11.49 4.97 14.35
N ALA A 23 -10.75 6.08 14.26
CA ALA A 23 -10.87 7.04 13.17
C ALA A 23 -10.48 6.43 11.81
N GLU A 24 -9.41 5.64 11.75
CA GLU A 24 -9.01 4.91 10.53
C GLU A 24 -10.11 3.94 10.06
N ARG A 25 -10.69 3.15 10.97
CA ARG A 25 -11.82 2.27 10.63
C ARG A 25 -13.03 3.06 10.15
N ALA A 26 -13.36 4.18 10.82
CA ALA A 26 -14.47 5.02 10.40
C ALA A 26 -14.27 5.57 8.99
N PHE A 27 -13.07 6.04 8.67
CA PHE A 27 -12.70 6.49 7.32
C PHE A 27 -12.82 5.36 6.29
N LEU A 28 -12.22 4.20 6.54
CA LEU A 28 -12.27 3.05 5.62
C LEU A 28 -13.73 2.60 5.36
N ALA A 29 -14.58 2.61 6.39
CA ALA A 29 -15.98 2.23 6.26
C ALA A 29 -16.80 3.28 5.50
N ARG A 30 -16.73 4.55 5.92
CA ARG A 30 -17.64 5.60 5.46
C ARG A 30 -17.23 6.21 4.13
N GLU A 31 -15.92 6.42 3.94
CA GLU A 31 -15.38 7.13 2.78
C GLU A 31 -14.98 6.16 1.67
N VAL A 32 -14.24 5.11 2.03
CA VAL A 32 -13.70 4.15 1.04
C VAL A 32 -14.72 3.06 0.69
N GLY A 33 -15.71 2.83 1.56
CA GLY A 33 -16.76 1.82 1.39
C GLY A 33 -16.27 0.40 1.64
N LEU A 34 -15.34 0.21 2.58
CA LEU A 34 -14.83 -1.10 2.96
C LEU A 34 -15.61 -1.71 4.13
N ASP A 35 -15.86 -3.02 4.05
CA ASP A 35 -16.34 -3.78 5.21
C ASP A 35 -15.22 -3.93 6.24
N THR A 36 -15.29 -3.10 7.29
CA THR A 36 -14.28 -3.09 8.35
C THR A 36 -14.43 -4.22 9.36
N LEU A 37 -15.50 -5.03 9.30
CA LEU A 37 -15.57 -6.28 10.08
C LEU A 37 -14.57 -7.31 9.57
N SER A 38 -14.20 -7.21 8.29
CA SER A 38 -13.18 -8.04 7.64
C SER A 38 -11.76 -7.44 7.67
N ILE A 39 -11.56 -6.34 8.42
CA ILE A 39 -10.27 -5.65 8.57
C ILE A 39 -9.87 -5.66 10.05
N ARG A 40 -8.62 -6.02 10.34
CA ARG A 40 -8.05 -5.87 11.67
C ARG A 40 -6.89 -4.90 11.63
N LEU A 41 -7.04 -3.76 12.30
CA LEU A 41 -5.98 -2.77 12.50
C LEU A 41 -5.53 -2.83 13.97
N ALA A 42 -4.33 -3.33 14.20
CA ALA A 42 -3.70 -3.42 15.51
C ALA A 42 -2.68 -2.30 15.75
N ASP A 43 -2.06 -1.78 14.69
CA ASP A 43 -1.27 -0.56 14.68
C ASP A 43 -1.34 0.12 13.30
N GLY A 44 -0.76 1.32 13.18
CA GLY A 44 -0.67 2.05 11.91
C GLY A 44 0.65 1.89 11.16
N SER A 45 1.62 1.11 11.69
CA SER A 45 2.92 0.91 11.03
C SER A 45 2.99 -0.39 10.22
N GLY A 46 2.12 -1.35 10.51
CA GLY A 46 2.13 -2.68 9.91
C GLY A 46 3.07 -3.67 10.62
N VAL A 47 3.69 -3.31 11.76
CA VAL A 47 4.65 -4.19 12.46
C VAL A 47 3.93 -5.28 13.25
N SER A 48 2.75 -5.00 13.79
CA SER A 48 1.93 -5.98 14.48
C SER A 48 1.49 -7.09 13.51
N ARG A 49 1.74 -8.33 13.91
CA ARG A 49 1.25 -9.55 13.23
C ARG A 49 -0.27 -9.74 13.32
N TYR A 50 -0.95 -8.89 14.10
CA TYR A 50 -2.41 -8.90 14.20
C TYR A 50 -3.08 -7.97 13.19
N ASN A 51 -2.32 -7.23 12.38
CA ASN A 51 -2.88 -6.51 11.25
C ASN A 51 -3.34 -7.51 10.19
N LEU A 52 -4.58 -7.38 9.73
CA LEU A 52 -5.16 -8.24 8.69
C LEU A 52 -5.92 -7.37 7.69
N VAL A 53 -5.49 -7.45 6.43
CA VAL A 53 -6.11 -6.81 5.27
C VAL A 53 -5.97 -7.74 4.06
N THR A 54 -6.89 -7.63 3.12
CA THR A 54 -6.83 -8.36 1.85
C THR A 54 -6.26 -7.48 0.74
N ALA A 55 -5.65 -8.09 -0.27
CA ALA A 55 -5.18 -7.37 -1.46
C ALA A 55 -6.31 -6.55 -2.13
N ARG A 56 -7.55 -7.07 -2.11
CA ARG A 56 -8.73 -6.37 -2.65
C ARG A 56 -9.06 -5.09 -1.88
N GLN A 57 -8.98 -5.12 -0.54
CA GLN A 57 -9.19 -3.93 0.29
C GLN A 57 -8.11 -2.87 0.01
N ILE A 58 -6.86 -3.28 -0.16
CA ILE A 58 -5.75 -2.36 -0.51
C ILE A 58 -5.98 -1.73 -1.90
N VAL A 59 -6.31 -2.54 -2.91
CA VAL A 59 -6.61 -2.01 -4.27
C VAL A 59 -7.79 -1.06 -4.25
N ARG A 60 -8.83 -1.35 -3.45
CA ARG A 60 -9.98 -0.46 -3.30
C ARG A 60 -9.60 0.88 -2.67
N LEU A 61 -8.74 0.88 -1.64
CA LEU A 61 -8.19 2.10 -1.04
C LEU A 61 -7.35 2.89 -2.05
N LEU A 62 -6.45 2.23 -2.79
CA LEU A 62 -5.64 2.86 -3.84
C LEU A 62 -6.54 3.49 -4.92
N ALA A 63 -7.55 2.77 -5.40
CA ALA A 63 -8.50 3.28 -6.37
C ALA A 63 -9.27 4.50 -5.83
N TYR A 64 -9.69 4.47 -4.56
CA TYR A 64 -10.33 5.63 -3.91
C TYR A 64 -9.38 6.83 -3.88
N MET A 65 -8.14 6.65 -3.42
CA MET A 65 -7.17 7.74 -3.32
C MET A 65 -6.77 8.31 -4.69
N ALA A 66 -6.73 7.48 -5.73
CA ALA A 66 -6.45 7.93 -7.09
C ALA A 66 -7.55 8.83 -7.68
N ASN A 67 -8.78 8.72 -7.17
CA ASN A 67 -9.94 9.52 -7.59
C ASN A 67 -10.24 10.71 -6.65
N ARG A 68 -9.33 11.03 -5.74
CA ARG A 68 -9.43 12.20 -4.85
C ARG A 68 -8.60 13.34 -5.43
N ASP A 69 -9.23 14.24 -6.18
CA ASP A 69 -8.53 15.34 -6.87
C ASP A 69 -7.63 16.19 -5.94
N ASP A 70 -8.06 16.36 -4.68
CA ASP A 70 -7.36 17.12 -3.65
C ASP A 70 -6.13 16.39 -3.06
N LEU A 71 -6.07 15.06 -3.18
CA LEU A 71 -5.06 14.22 -2.49
C LEU A 71 -4.27 13.29 -3.42
N ALA A 72 -4.75 13.00 -4.62
CA ALA A 72 -4.21 11.96 -5.49
C ALA A 72 -2.73 12.20 -5.83
N ALA A 73 -2.37 13.44 -6.13
CA ALA A 73 -0.99 13.81 -6.45
C ALA A 73 -0.05 13.65 -5.25
N VAL A 74 -0.44 14.17 -4.07
CA VAL A 74 0.36 14.09 -2.85
C VAL A 74 0.48 12.66 -2.35
N TYR A 75 -0.62 11.90 -2.39
CA TYR A 75 -0.64 10.49 -1.99
C TYR A 75 0.26 9.63 -2.88
N ALA A 76 0.20 9.81 -4.21
CA ALA A 76 1.08 9.10 -5.13
C ALA A 76 2.55 9.53 -4.96
N ALA A 77 2.82 10.81 -4.68
CA ALA A 77 4.17 11.32 -4.43
C ALA A 77 4.81 10.72 -3.16
N ALA A 78 4.01 10.35 -2.16
CA ALA A 78 4.48 9.72 -0.93
C ALA A 78 4.90 8.25 -1.11
N LEU A 79 4.59 7.63 -2.25
CA LEU A 79 4.98 6.25 -2.55
C LEU A 79 6.38 6.20 -3.20
N PRO A 80 7.27 5.31 -2.73
CA PRO A 80 8.57 5.06 -3.36
C PRO A 80 8.46 4.77 -4.85
N ILE A 81 9.46 5.20 -5.62
CA ILE A 81 9.51 5.06 -7.08
C ILE A 81 10.47 3.92 -7.45
N ALA A 82 10.00 3.01 -8.32
CA ALA A 82 10.80 1.91 -8.85
C ALA A 82 12.11 2.42 -9.47
N GLY A 83 13.23 1.85 -9.02
CA GLY A 83 14.58 2.13 -9.50
C GLY A 83 15.16 3.48 -9.09
N LEU A 84 14.44 4.30 -8.30
CA LEU A 84 14.84 5.70 -8.04
C LEU A 84 14.77 6.14 -6.57
N ASP A 85 13.81 5.64 -5.78
CA ASP A 85 13.56 6.22 -4.46
C ASP A 85 13.18 5.19 -3.39
N GLY A 86 13.61 5.48 -2.16
CA GLY A 86 13.29 4.75 -0.95
C GLY A 86 13.51 3.25 -1.07
N THR A 87 12.56 2.47 -0.57
CA THR A 87 12.69 1.01 -0.53
C THR A 87 12.62 0.31 -1.90
N LEU A 88 12.49 1.07 -2.99
CA LEU A 88 12.49 0.56 -4.35
C LEU A 88 13.69 1.05 -5.18
N GLU A 89 14.63 1.79 -4.58
CA GLU A 89 15.79 2.37 -5.28
C GLU A 89 16.58 1.34 -6.10
N ASP A 90 16.81 0.14 -5.54
CA ASP A 90 17.54 -0.94 -6.21
C ASP A 90 16.62 -1.97 -6.90
N ARG A 91 15.31 -1.70 -6.99
CA ARG A 91 14.32 -2.65 -7.53
C ARG A 91 13.77 -2.20 -8.87
N MET A 92 13.67 -3.12 -9.81
CA MET A 92 13.14 -2.89 -11.17
C MET A 92 13.93 -1.87 -12.00
N ALA A 93 15.17 -1.56 -11.63
CA ALA A 93 16.08 -0.77 -12.46
C ALA A 93 16.40 -1.49 -13.79
N GLY A 94 16.52 -0.74 -14.87
CA GLY A 94 16.68 -1.22 -16.24
C GLY A 94 15.43 -1.84 -16.85
N THR A 95 14.26 -1.72 -16.21
CA THR A 95 12.99 -2.27 -16.70
C THR A 95 12.01 -1.17 -17.09
N PRO A 96 10.95 -1.46 -17.86
CA PRO A 96 9.91 -0.47 -18.17
C PRO A 96 9.16 0.10 -16.94
N ALA A 97 9.29 -0.54 -15.76
CA ALA A 97 8.70 -0.03 -14.52
C ALA A 97 9.53 1.08 -13.86
N GLU A 98 10.84 1.19 -14.16
CA GLU A 98 11.73 2.20 -13.59
C GLU A 98 11.20 3.61 -13.83
N GLY A 99 11.16 4.44 -12.78
CA GLY A 99 10.65 5.81 -12.84
C GLY A 99 9.13 5.95 -12.97
N HIS A 100 8.41 4.87 -13.24
CA HIS A 100 6.98 4.91 -13.53
C HIS A 100 6.12 4.21 -12.48
N ALA A 101 6.55 3.04 -12.00
CA ALA A 101 5.85 2.33 -10.94
C ALA A 101 6.13 2.98 -9.58
N ARG A 102 5.07 3.17 -8.79
CA ARG A 102 5.14 3.76 -7.44
C ARG A 102 4.44 2.84 -6.46
N ALA A 103 5.14 2.35 -5.44
CA ALA A 103 4.55 1.39 -4.52
C ALA A 103 5.17 1.38 -3.13
N LYS A 104 4.34 1.09 -2.13
CA LYS A 104 4.79 0.86 -0.77
C LYS A 104 5.20 -0.60 -0.60
N THR A 105 6.36 -0.79 0.01
CA THR A 105 6.87 -2.11 0.42
C THR A 105 6.40 -2.48 1.83
N GLY A 106 6.24 -3.78 2.07
CA GLY A 106 6.06 -4.39 3.40
C GLY A 106 6.95 -5.62 3.53
N SER A 107 7.58 -5.80 4.69
CA SER A 107 8.44 -6.97 4.94
C SER A 107 8.48 -7.31 6.43
N LEU A 108 8.13 -8.56 6.75
CA LEU A 108 8.34 -9.20 8.05
C LEU A 108 8.84 -10.63 7.80
N SER A 109 9.29 -11.33 8.83
CA SER A 109 9.60 -12.76 8.70
C SER A 109 8.35 -13.53 8.25
N GLY A 110 8.46 -14.20 7.10
CA GLY A 110 7.40 -14.94 6.42
C GLY A 110 6.38 -14.09 5.65
N VAL A 111 6.59 -12.77 5.51
CA VAL A 111 5.65 -11.87 4.83
C VAL A 111 6.38 -10.86 3.95
N SER A 112 5.92 -10.70 2.71
CA SER A 112 6.37 -9.64 1.80
C SER A 112 5.19 -9.09 1.03
N ALA A 113 5.09 -7.77 0.96
CA ALA A 113 4.03 -7.08 0.23
C ALA A 113 4.59 -5.94 -0.62
N LEU A 114 3.92 -5.71 -1.75
CA LEU A 114 4.15 -4.58 -2.64
C LEU A 114 2.80 -4.10 -3.18
N SER A 115 2.43 -2.85 -2.90
CA SER A 115 1.13 -2.32 -3.33
C SER A 115 1.26 -0.86 -3.77
N GLY A 116 0.60 -0.49 -4.85
CA GLY A 116 0.70 0.86 -5.42
C GLY A 116 0.13 0.96 -6.82
N TYR A 117 0.77 1.79 -7.64
CA TYR A 117 0.36 2.08 -9.01
C TYR A 117 1.46 1.73 -10.01
N ALA A 118 1.08 1.22 -11.17
CA ALA A 118 1.94 1.05 -12.33
C ALA A 118 1.18 1.47 -13.60
N PRO A 119 1.83 2.08 -14.60
CA PRO A 119 1.17 2.31 -15.88
C PRO A 119 0.98 0.98 -16.62
N ALA A 120 -0.11 0.84 -17.37
CA ALA A 120 -0.27 -0.14 -18.44
C ALA A 120 0.44 0.35 -19.71
N ALA A 121 0.53 -0.49 -20.74
CA ALA A 121 1.22 -0.15 -21.99
C ALA A 121 0.50 0.92 -22.82
N ASP A 122 -0.77 1.17 -22.55
CA ASP A 122 -1.57 2.26 -23.12
C ASP A 122 -1.56 3.54 -22.25
N GLY A 123 -0.82 3.53 -21.14
CA GLY A 123 -0.73 4.63 -20.20
C GLY A 123 -1.82 4.64 -19.11
N GLU A 124 -2.77 3.70 -19.12
CA GLU A 124 -3.75 3.58 -18.03
C GLU A 124 -3.03 3.32 -16.70
N ARG A 125 -3.38 4.07 -15.65
CA ARG A 125 -2.85 3.80 -14.31
C ARG A 125 -3.56 2.60 -13.69
N LEU A 126 -2.83 1.51 -13.46
CA LEU A 126 -3.32 0.33 -12.75
C LEU A 126 -2.99 0.44 -11.26
N ALA A 127 -3.99 0.20 -10.40
CA ALA A 127 -3.77 -0.03 -8.97
C ALA A 127 -3.56 -1.53 -8.72
N PHE A 128 -2.55 -1.89 -7.93
CA PHE A 128 -2.23 -3.29 -7.64
C PHE A 128 -1.88 -3.51 -6.17
N SER A 129 -2.05 -4.77 -5.73
CA SER A 129 -1.57 -5.23 -4.43
C SER A 129 -1.14 -6.69 -4.53
N ILE A 130 0.13 -6.93 -4.20
CA ILE A 130 0.74 -8.26 -4.15
C ILE A 130 1.13 -8.51 -2.70
N VAL A 131 0.50 -9.49 -2.07
CA VAL A 131 0.75 -9.90 -0.68
C VAL A 131 1.13 -11.37 -0.68
N MET A 132 2.33 -11.68 -0.22
CA MET A 132 2.89 -13.03 -0.19
C MET A 132 3.27 -13.37 1.25
N GLU A 133 2.61 -14.39 1.80
CA GLU A 133 2.72 -14.80 3.20
C GLU A 133 3.12 -16.28 3.31
N PHE A 134 3.51 -16.70 4.52
CA PHE A 134 3.82 -18.08 4.90
C PHE A 134 4.98 -18.74 4.14
N PHE A 135 5.84 -17.97 3.47
CA PHE A 135 7.04 -18.52 2.86
C PHE A 135 8.15 -18.73 3.89
N ALA A 136 8.98 -19.75 3.67
CA ALA A 136 10.19 -20.00 4.44
C ALA A 136 11.42 -19.44 3.71
N GLY A 137 12.42 -18.99 4.47
CA GLY A 137 13.70 -18.56 3.93
C GLY A 137 13.77 -17.07 3.53
N PRO A 138 14.72 -16.69 2.64
CA PRO A 138 15.01 -15.30 2.34
C PRO A 138 13.88 -14.63 1.54
N THR A 139 13.70 -13.32 1.74
CA THR A 139 12.67 -12.52 1.06
C THR A 139 13.04 -12.13 -0.38
N THR A 140 14.33 -12.21 -0.75
CA THR A 140 14.83 -11.85 -2.08
C THR A 140 14.10 -12.54 -3.25
N PRO A 141 13.94 -13.87 -3.30
CA PRO A 141 13.21 -14.52 -4.39
C PRO A 141 11.73 -14.11 -4.45
N VAL A 142 11.11 -13.86 -3.30
CA VAL A 142 9.72 -13.39 -3.21
C VAL A 142 9.58 -11.98 -3.79
N ARG A 143 10.52 -11.09 -3.50
CA ARG A 143 10.58 -9.74 -4.09
C ARG A 143 10.81 -9.79 -5.60
N ALA A 144 11.63 -10.71 -6.10
CA ALA A 144 11.85 -10.88 -7.54
C ALA A 144 10.55 -11.28 -8.28
N VAL A 145 9.69 -12.10 -7.66
CA VAL A 145 8.36 -12.41 -8.19
C VAL A 145 7.48 -11.17 -8.20
N GLN A 146 7.45 -10.39 -7.11
CA GLN A 146 6.70 -9.12 -7.07
C GLN A 146 7.16 -8.17 -8.18
N ASP A 147 8.47 -8.01 -8.36
CA ASP A 147 9.06 -7.12 -9.37
C ASP A 147 8.68 -7.58 -10.79
N SER A 148 8.77 -8.89 -11.05
CA SER A 148 8.38 -9.45 -12.35
C SER A 148 6.90 -9.23 -12.67
N LEU A 149 6.01 -9.36 -11.68
CA LEU A 149 4.59 -9.09 -11.84
C LEU A 149 4.33 -7.60 -12.13
N VAL A 150 4.99 -6.69 -11.42
CA VAL A 150 4.85 -5.23 -11.67
C VAL A 150 5.38 -4.86 -13.05
N VAL A 151 6.51 -5.41 -13.47
CA VAL A 151 7.03 -5.23 -14.84
C VAL A 151 6.03 -5.75 -15.87
N GLU A 152 5.35 -6.87 -15.61
CA GLU A 152 4.35 -7.38 -16.54
C GLU A 152 3.11 -6.48 -16.65
N LEU A 153 2.69 -5.82 -15.57
CA LEU A 153 1.63 -4.81 -15.62
C LEU A 153 1.95 -3.68 -16.61
N THR A 154 3.22 -3.29 -16.76
CA THR A 154 3.64 -2.26 -17.73
C THR A 154 3.46 -2.64 -19.19
N LYS A 155 3.26 -3.92 -19.47
CA LYS A 155 3.02 -4.45 -20.82
C LYS A 155 1.55 -4.74 -21.07
N PHE A 156 0.71 -4.69 -20.04
CA PHE A 156 -0.71 -4.96 -20.12
C PHE A 156 -1.42 -3.96 -21.06
N ARG A 157 -2.39 -4.46 -21.83
CA ARG A 157 -3.34 -3.68 -22.62
C ARG A 157 -4.73 -4.27 -22.42
N ARG A 158 -5.76 -3.43 -22.38
CA ARG A 158 -7.16 -3.88 -22.37
C ARG A 158 -7.62 -4.40 -23.71
#